data_AF-A0A8B3CC46-F1
#
_entry.id   AF-A0A8B3CC46-F1
#
_cell.length_a   1.000
_cell.length_b   1.000
_cell.length_c   1.000
_cell.angle_alpha   90.00
_cell.angle_beta   90.00
_cell.angle_gamma   90.00
#
_symmetry.space_group_name_H-M   'P 1'
#
loop_
_entity.id
_entity.type
_entity.pdbx_description
1 polymer ?
#
loop_
_entity_poly.entity_id
_entity_poly.type
_entity_poly.pdbx_seq_one_letter_code
_entity_poly.pdbx_strand_id
1 'polypeptide(L)'
;MTLCGDSLYVYSTEWSWITNKNTITYAIVDTKTKRVVSRNFIRDGTDKTIQIPYGVAVNLDTREIFVTDAKDYVTPGTPNCFDPDGKKKWSVTTDDIPAHIAFTYQKLRPLE
;
A
#
# COMPACT_ATOMS: atom_id res chain seq x y z
N MET A 1 -6.15 4.97 2.98
CA MET A 1 -6.11 5.74 1.72
C MET A 1 -5.10 6.87 1.84
N THR A 2 -4.54 7.36 0.74
CA THR A 2 -3.61 8.52 0.73
C THR A 2 -3.77 9.33 -0.55
N LEU A 3 -3.55 10.65 -0.48
CA LEU A 3 -3.62 11.54 -1.62
C LEU A 3 -2.22 11.82 -2.19
N CYS A 4 -2.11 11.87 -3.51
CA CYS A 4 -0.89 12.29 -4.21
C CYS A 4 -1.29 13.07 -5.48
N GLY A 5 -1.19 14.41 -5.43
CA GLY A 5 -1.80 15.27 -6.44
C GLY A 5 -3.32 15.09 -6.48
N ASP A 6 -3.89 14.87 -7.66
CA ASP A 6 -5.33 14.60 -7.85
C ASP A 6 -5.69 13.11 -7.74
N SER A 7 -4.72 12.25 -7.43
CA SER A 7 -4.91 10.80 -7.33
C SER A 7 -5.05 10.36 -5.87
N LEU A 8 -6.22 9.83 -5.52
CA LEU A 8 -6.48 9.19 -4.24
C LEU A 8 -6.24 7.68 -4.36
N TYR A 9 -5.23 7.18 -3.65
CA TYR A 9 -4.86 5.78 -3.60
C TYR A 9 -5.61 5.09 -2.46
N VAL A 10 -6.31 4.01 -2.79
CA VAL A 10 -7.19 3.30 -1.86
C VAL A 10 -6.87 1.81 -1.89
N TYR A 11 -6.87 1.19 -0.72
CA TYR A 11 -6.94 -0.27 -0.58
C TYR A 11 -8.19 -0.62 0.23
N SER A 12 -8.68 -1.83 0.08
CA SER A 12 -9.79 -2.38 0.86
C SER A 12 -9.52 -3.85 1.18
N THR A 13 -10.07 -4.30 2.29
CA THR A 13 -10.12 -5.71 2.72
C THR A 13 -11.55 -6.02 3.12
N GLU A 14 -12.28 -6.68 2.23
CA GLU A 14 -13.69 -6.99 2.42
C GLU A 14 -13.86 -8.44 2.88
N TRP A 15 -14.47 -8.66 4.06
CA TRP A 15 -14.80 -9.99 4.55
C TRP A 15 -16.12 -10.50 3.97
N SER A 16 -16.15 -11.76 3.53
CA SER A 16 -17.38 -12.46 3.16
C SER A 16 -17.65 -13.64 4.06
N TRP A 17 -18.84 -13.66 4.67
CA TRP A 17 -19.34 -14.79 5.47
C TRP A 17 -19.73 -16.02 4.63
N ILE A 18 -19.98 -15.83 3.33
CA ILE A 18 -20.34 -16.92 2.41
C ILE A 18 -19.08 -17.71 2.04
N THR A 19 -18.00 -17.01 1.68
CA THR A 19 -16.74 -17.66 1.27
C THR A 19 -15.77 -17.88 2.42
N ASN A 20 -16.03 -17.27 3.59
CA ASN A 20 -15.13 -17.19 4.74
C ASN A 20 -13.74 -16.69 4.36
N LYS A 21 -13.69 -15.67 3.50
CA LYS A 21 -12.44 -15.13 2.95
C LYS A 21 -12.49 -13.61 2.84
N ASN A 22 -11.32 -13.00 2.96
CA ASN A 22 -11.09 -11.62 2.58
C ASN A 22 -10.96 -11.49 1.07
N THR A 23 -11.54 -10.42 0.51
CA THR A 23 -11.29 -9.96 -0.85
C THR A 23 -10.52 -8.64 -0.76
N ILE A 24 -9.31 -8.64 -1.30
CA ILE A 24 -8.43 -7.49 -1.27
C ILE A 24 -8.56 -6.75 -2.60
N THR A 25 -8.76 -5.45 -2.53
CA THR A 25 -8.84 -4.60 -3.73
C THR A 25 -8.06 -3.32 -3.56
N TYR A 26 -7.62 -2.77 -4.68
CA TYR A 26 -6.88 -1.53 -4.77
C TYR A 26 -7.56 -0.61 -5.78
N ALA A 27 -7.40 0.70 -5.65
CA ALA A 27 -7.92 1.64 -6.63
C ALA A 27 -7.14 2.95 -6.63
N ILE A 28 -7.21 3.63 -7.77
CA ILE A 28 -6.90 5.05 -7.88
C ILE A 28 -8.20 5.76 -8.26
N VAL A 29 -8.59 6.74 -7.45
CA VAL A 29 -9.71 7.63 -7.71
C VAL A 29 -9.16 8.99 -8.10
N ASP A 30 -9.58 9.51 -9.25
CA ASP A 30 -9.33 10.89 -9.63
C ASP A 30 -10.28 11.79 -8.83
N THR A 31 -9.73 12.68 -8.02
CA THR A 31 -10.52 13.50 -7.08
C THR A 31 -11.24 14.66 -7.75
N LYS A 32 -10.76 15.13 -8.90
CA LYS A 32 -11.41 16.20 -9.69
C LYS A 32 -12.70 15.71 -10.33
N THR A 33 -12.63 14.57 -10.99
CA THR A 33 -13.73 13.93 -11.72
C THR A 33 -14.56 13.01 -10.84
N LYS A 34 -14.05 12.62 -9.67
CA LYS A 34 -14.66 11.68 -8.72
C LYS A 34 -14.88 10.29 -9.32
N ARG A 35 -13.98 9.86 -10.21
CA ARG A 35 -14.07 8.58 -10.92
C ARG A 35 -12.93 7.65 -10.55
N VAL A 36 -13.21 6.36 -10.50
CA VAL A 36 -12.17 5.32 -10.43
C VAL A 36 -11.45 5.28 -11.77
N VAL A 37 -10.16 5.63 -11.79
CA VAL A 37 -9.32 5.64 -13.01
C VAL A 37 -8.41 4.42 -13.09
N SER A 38 -8.23 3.70 -11.98
CA SER A 38 -7.63 2.37 -11.97
C SER A 38 -8.24 1.50 -10.87
N ARG A 39 -8.39 0.20 -11.15
CA ARG A 39 -8.81 -0.83 -10.17
C ARG A 39 -7.66 -1.66 -9.60
N ASN A 40 -6.42 -1.30 -9.96
CA ASN A 40 -5.22 -1.82 -9.30
C ASN A 40 -4.03 -0.92 -9.64
N PHE A 41 -3.20 -0.58 -8.66
CA PHE A 41 -1.97 0.18 -8.87
C PHE A 41 -0.71 -0.68 -8.65
N ILE A 42 -0.85 -1.94 -8.24
CA ILE A 42 0.22 -2.94 -8.25
C ILE A 42 0.02 -3.77 -9.53
N ARG A 43 1.04 -3.83 -10.38
CA ARG A 43 0.92 -4.31 -11.77
C ARG A 43 1.75 -5.55 -12.08
N ASP A 44 2.64 -5.95 -11.19
CA ASP A 44 3.55 -7.07 -11.38
C ASP A 44 3.06 -8.39 -10.75
N GLY A 45 1.87 -8.41 -10.18
CA GLY A 45 1.29 -9.58 -9.52
C GLY A 45 1.63 -9.71 -8.02
N THR A 46 2.43 -8.80 -7.47
CA THR A 46 2.75 -8.77 -6.02
C THR A 46 1.50 -8.56 -5.16
N ASP A 47 0.44 -7.95 -5.69
CA ASP A 47 -0.85 -7.77 -5.03
C ASP A 47 -1.43 -9.06 -4.49
N LYS A 48 -1.17 -10.19 -5.16
CA LYS A 48 -1.62 -11.53 -4.76
C LYS A 48 -0.87 -12.10 -3.55
N THR A 49 0.27 -11.50 -3.19
CA THR A 49 1.10 -11.94 -2.06
C THR A 49 0.82 -11.15 -0.78
N ILE A 50 0.14 -10.00 -0.89
CA ILE A 50 -0.26 -9.19 0.26
C ILE A 50 -1.50 -9.83 0.86
N GLN A 51 -1.43 -10.23 2.13
CA GLN A 51 -2.53 -10.94 2.80
C GLN A 51 -3.56 -10.01 3.42
N ILE A 52 -3.10 -8.95 4.11
CA ILE A 52 -3.96 -7.95 4.72
C ILE A 52 -3.28 -6.59 4.55
N PRO A 53 -3.63 -5.79 3.52
CA PRO A 53 -3.09 -4.45 3.42
C PRO A 53 -3.55 -3.60 4.61
N TYR A 54 -2.61 -2.93 5.25
CA TYR A 54 -2.87 -2.19 6.49
C TYR A 54 -2.49 -0.70 6.44
N GLY A 55 -1.77 -0.31 5.40
CA GLY A 55 -1.36 1.06 5.17
C GLY A 55 -1.05 1.29 3.70
N VAL A 56 -1.29 2.51 3.24
CA VAL A 56 -0.86 2.99 1.92
C VAL A 56 -0.30 4.39 2.05
N ALA A 57 0.86 4.62 1.45
CA ALA A 57 1.49 5.93 1.35
C ALA A 57 2.07 6.10 -0.06
N VAL A 58 2.18 7.34 -0.54
CA VAL A 58 2.82 7.63 -1.82
C VAL A 58 3.77 8.80 -1.61
N ASN A 59 5.02 8.62 -2.02
CA ASN A 59 6.00 9.70 -1.95
C ASN A 59 5.66 10.77 -3.01
N LEU A 60 5.53 12.03 -2.59
CA LEU A 60 5.12 13.13 -3.47
C LEU A 60 6.15 13.46 -4.56
N ASP A 61 7.44 13.25 -4.27
CA ASP A 61 8.54 13.59 -5.17
C ASP A 61 8.82 12.44 -6.14
N THR A 62 9.02 11.23 -5.62
CA THR A 62 9.40 10.07 -6.43
C THR A 62 8.21 9.34 -7.05
N ARG A 63 6.99 9.58 -6.54
CA ARG A 63 5.75 8.85 -6.88
C ARG A 63 5.79 7.35 -6.56
N GLU A 64 6.78 6.90 -5.78
CA GLU A 64 6.82 5.54 -5.27
C GLU A 64 5.63 5.28 -4.35
N ILE A 65 5.05 4.10 -4.50
CA ILE A 65 3.86 3.67 -3.78
C ILE A 65 4.29 2.67 -2.72
N PHE A 66 3.81 2.85 -1.50
CA PHE A 66 4.10 1.99 -0.38
C PHE A 66 2.80 1.33 0.09
N VAL A 67 2.82 0.00 0.22
CA VAL A 67 1.71 -0.77 0.79
C VAL A 67 2.26 -1.67 1.87
N THR A 68 1.68 -1.59 3.07
CA THR A 68 2.06 -2.46 4.19
C THR A 68 1.13 -3.66 4.28
N ASP A 69 1.69 -4.82 4.60
CA ASP A 69 0.98 -6.07 4.84
C ASP A 69 1.06 -6.43 6.33
N ALA A 70 -0.08 -6.47 7.00
CA ALA A 70 -0.20 -6.89 8.40
C ALA A 70 -0.33 -8.41 8.57
N LYS A 71 -0.45 -9.17 7.47
CA LYS A 71 -0.56 -10.64 7.47
C LYS A 71 -1.74 -11.16 8.29
N ASP A 72 -1.50 -11.53 9.54
CA ASP A 72 -2.46 -12.09 10.49
C ASP A 72 -2.56 -11.26 11.78
N TYR A 73 -1.96 -10.05 11.79
CA TYR A 73 -1.90 -9.14 12.94
C TYR A 73 -1.10 -9.66 14.15
N VAL A 74 -0.28 -10.69 13.95
CA VAL A 74 0.54 -11.32 15.01
C VAL A 74 1.95 -11.64 14.52
N THR A 75 2.09 -12.00 13.24
CA THR A 75 3.39 -12.25 12.62
C THR A 75 3.98 -10.96 12.07
N PRO A 76 5.32 -10.80 12.11
CA PRO A 76 6.00 -9.61 11.60
C PRO A 76 5.52 -9.22 10.21
N GLY A 77 5.00 -8.01 10.07
CA GLY A 77 4.46 -7.49 8.83
C GLY A 77 5.53 -7.09 7.82
N THR A 78 5.05 -6.65 6.65
CA THR A 78 5.92 -6.35 5.51
C THR A 78 5.48 -5.06 4.80
N PRO A 79 6.28 -3.98 4.85
CA PRO A 79 6.18 -2.89 3.89
C PRO A 79 6.71 -3.32 2.51
N ASN A 80 5.95 -2.99 1.47
CA ASN A 80 6.32 -3.17 0.08
C ASN A 80 6.44 -1.78 -0.58
N CYS A 81 7.52 -1.55 -1.31
CA CYS A 81 7.71 -0.36 -2.13
C CYS A 81 7.59 -0.72 -3.61
N PHE A 82 6.79 0.05 -4.33
CA PHE A 82 6.54 -0.06 -5.76
C PHE A 82 6.99 1.21 -6.47
N ASP A 83 7.50 1.06 -7.68
CA ASP A 83 7.75 2.17 -8.58
C ASP A 83 6.42 2.81 -9.07
N PRO A 84 6.47 3.96 -9.75
CA PRO A 84 5.26 4.62 -10.25
C PRO A 84 4.46 3.79 -11.26
N ASP A 85 5.09 2.79 -11.91
CA ASP A 85 4.44 1.85 -12.83
C ASP A 85 3.78 0.67 -12.10
N GLY A 86 3.92 0.60 -10.77
CA GLY A 86 3.33 -0.43 -9.94
C GLY A 86 4.13 -1.74 -9.86
N LYS A 87 5.43 -1.72 -10.16
CA LYS A 87 6.32 -2.88 -10.00
C LYS A 87 7.08 -2.78 -8.69
N LYS A 88 7.21 -3.89 -7.98
CA LYS A 88 7.89 -3.95 -6.69
C LYS A 88 9.37 -3.63 -6.87
N LYS A 89 9.84 -2.63 -6.13
CA LYS A 89 11.26 -2.30 -6.00
C LYS A 89 11.92 -3.11 -4.91
N TRP A 90 11.28 -3.17 -3.74
CA TRP A 90 11.80 -3.88 -2.58
C TRP A 90 10.69 -4.10 -1.55
N SER A 91 10.97 -4.98 -0.59
CA SER A 91 10.16 -5.20 0.60
C SER A 91 11.09 -5.46 1.79
N VAL A 92 10.64 -5.13 2.99
CA VAL A 92 11.41 -5.38 4.22
C VAL A 92 10.49 -6.01 5.27
N THR A 93 11.01 -6.88 6.12
CA THR A 93 10.28 -7.35 7.30
C THR A 93 10.45 -6.34 8.41
N THR A 94 9.34 -5.90 9.00
CA THR A 94 9.34 -5.03 10.18
C THR A 94 9.12 -5.88 11.43
N ASP A 95 8.64 -5.25 12.50
CA ASP A 95 7.95 -5.94 13.58
C ASP A 95 6.47 -6.22 13.17
N ASP A 96 5.63 -6.50 14.16
CA ASP A 96 4.26 -7.00 14.03
C ASP A 96 3.37 -6.30 12.97
N ILE A 97 2.93 -5.06 13.20
CA ILE A 97 1.83 -4.46 12.41
C ILE A 97 2.22 -3.08 11.85
N PRO A 98 2.93 -3.01 10.70
CA PRO A 98 3.26 -1.74 10.06
C PRO A 98 1.98 -1.08 9.51
N ALA A 99 1.56 0.05 10.11
CA ALA A 99 0.30 0.72 9.77
C ALA A 99 0.47 2.08 9.07
N HIS A 100 1.50 2.83 9.45
CA HIS A 100 1.64 4.24 9.04
C HIS A 100 3.06 4.53 8.54
N ILE A 101 3.14 5.38 7.52
CA ILE A 101 4.39 5.79 6.87
C ILE A 101 4.39 7.32 6.83
N ALA A 102 5.53 7.92 7.17
CA ALA A 102 5.78 9.34 7.01
C ALA A 102 7.05 9.54 6.16
N PHE A 103 7.02 10.54 5.29
CA PHE A 103 8.18 10.96 4.50
C PHE A 103 8.83 12.18 5.15
N THR A 104 10.16 12.26 5.05
CA THR A 104 10.94 13.38 5.55
C THR A 104 11.83 13.93 4.45
N TYR A 105 11.97 15.25 4.39
CA TYR A 105 12.96 15.92 3.54
C TYR A 105 14.38 15.88 4.12
N GLN A 106 14.50 15.54 5.40
CA GLN A 106 15.77 15.39 6.08
C GLN A 106 16.21 13.94 6.05
N LYS A 107 17.46 13.70 5.65
CA LYS A 107 18.06 12.36 5.72
C LYS A 107 18.10 11.89 7.17
N LEU A 108 17.48 10.74 7.44
CA LEU A 108 17.55 10.11 8.75
C LEU A 108 18.98 9.61 9.01
N ARG A 109 19.45 9.76 10.25
CA ARG A 109 20.69 9.14 10.71
C ARG A 109 20.40 7.67 11.06
N PRO A 110 21.33 6.73 10.79
CA PRO A 110 21.22 5.38 11.32
C PRO A 110 21.08 5.41 12.85
N LEU A 111 20.36 4.45 13.41
CA LEU A 111 20.43 4.17 14.83
C LEU A 111 21.81 3.55 15.09
N GLU A 112 22.66 4.24 15.84
CA GLU A 112 23.96 3.73 16.31
C GLU A 112 23.78 2.59 17.31
#